data_AF-A0A7C5LT90-F1
#
_entry.id   AF-A0A7C5LT90-F1
#
_cell.length_a   1.000
_cell.length_b   1.000
_cell.length_c   1.000
_cell.angle_alpha   90.00
_cell.angle_beta   90.00
_cell.angle_gamma   90.00
#
_symmetry.space_group_name_H-M   'P 1'
#
loop_
_entity.id
_entity.type
_entity.pdbx_description
1 polymer ?
#
loop_
_entity_poly.entity_id
_entity_poly.type
_entity_poly.pdbx_seq_one_letter_code
_entity_poly.pdbx_strand_id
1 'polypeptide(L)'
;MRPGERRGGRLALRLAAALLAALALFSDWEGAAPTRRHAPQLIVDDSVGADLEALARETWGRFLVFFRARQGCFGDVRLHAARALDSRAGYDPASATVTVQVPGTPAMLESALVHEWAHHVEFQCNAHQSLRPAFLAAQGLPADTPWRPEEPAPPTTGDWSALPSEQYAEAVVEAVLGGRPVPTWVRVSPQAVAVVEAWASGH
;
A
#
# COMPACT_ATOMS: atom_id res chain seq x y z
N MET A 1 70.17 -45.28 -4.20
CA MET A 1 70.02 -44.30 -3.09
C MET A 1 68.92 -43.30 -3.45
N ARG A 2 67.76 -43.32 -2.75
CA ARG A 2 66.88 -42.14 -2.50
C ARG A 2 67.50 -41.31 -1.34
N PRO A 3 67.05 -40.11 -0.92
CA PRO A 3 65.84 -39.29 -1.19
C PRO A 3 66.19 -37.79 -1.52
N GLY A 4 65.36 -36.74 -1.62
CA GLY A 4 63.94 -36.43 -1.36
C GLY A 4 63.65 -34.98 -1.80
N GLU A 5 62.53 -34.68 -2.45
CA GLU A 5 61.28 -34.20 -1.84
C GLU A 5 61.35 -32.81 -1.16
N ARG A 6 61.06 -31.73 -1.91
CA ARG A 6 60.53 -30.45 -1.38
C ARG A 6 59.66 -29.75 -2.42
N ARG A 7 58.43 -30.25 -2.68
CA ARG A 7 57.42 -29.52 -3.48
C ARG A 7 56.02 -29.42 -2.86
N GLY A 8 55.81 -29.92 -1.63
CA GLY A 8 54.47 -29.95 -0.99
C GLY A 8 54.03 -28.66 -0.24
N GLY A 9 54.95 -27.77 0.15
CA GLY A 9 54.63 -26.69 1.10
C GLY A 9 53.84 -25.49 0.55
N ARG A 10 53.88 -25.24 -0.76
CA ARG A 10 53.25 -24.02 -1.36
C ARG A 10 51.81 -24.23 -1.83
N LEU A 11 51.39 -25.48 -2.05
CA LEU A 11 50.00 -25.78 -2.45
C LEU A 11 49.07 -25.81 -1.22
N ALA A 12 49.52 -26.37 -0.10
CA ALA A 12 48.74 -26.45 1.14
C ALA A 12 48.42 -25.05 1.71
N LEU A 13 49.36 -24.10 1.65
CA LEU A 13 49.13 -22.72 2.12
C LEU A 13 48.12 -21.94 1.26
N ARG A 14 48.05 -22.21 -0.06
CA ARG A 14 47.13 -21.50 -0.96
C ARG A 14 45.68 -22.01 -0.84
N LEU A 15 45.50 -23.30 -0.55
CA LEU A 15 44.18 -23.89 -0.29
C LEU A 15 43.60 -23.45 1.06
N ALA A 16 44.44 -23.30 2.10
CA ALA A 16 43.99 -22.80 3.41
C ALA A 16 43.56 -21.32 3.37
N ALA A 17 44.25 -20.47 2.59
CA ALA A 17 43.88 -19.07 2.41
C ALA A 17 42.57 -18.88 1.61
N ALA A 18 42.32 -19.74 0.61
CA ALA A 18 41.08 -19.69 -0.18
C ALA A 18 39.84 -20.14 0.63
N LEU A 19 39.99 -21.10 1.56
CA LEU A 19 38.90 -21.52 2.44
C LEU A 19 38.57 -20.46 3.51
N LEU A 20 39.56 -19.74 4.05
CA LEU A 20 39.31 -18.67 5.02
C LEU A 20 38.67 -17.42 4.38
N ALA A 21 38.98 -17.11 3.12
CA ALA A 21 38.31 -16.04 2.38
C ALA A 21 36.87 -16.40 1.97
N ALA A 22 36.58 -17.68 1.71
CA ALA A 22 35.22 -18.13 1.44
C ALA A 22 34.32 -18.13 2.68
N LEU A 23 34.87 -18.41 3.88
CA LEU A 23 34.10 -18.39 5.14
C LEU A 23 33.81 -16.98 5.68
N ALA A 24 34.60 -15.97 5.29
CA ALA A 24 34.36 -14.57 5.70
C ALA A 24 33.28 -13.85 4.86
N LEU A 25 32.87 -14.41 3.71
CA LEU A 25 31.81 -13.82 2.86
C LEU A 25 30.39 -14.31 3.22
N PHE A 26 30.24 -15.21 4.20
CA PHE A 26 28.94 -15.71 4.66
C PHE A 26 28.56 -15.22 6.05
N SER A 27 29.38 -14.40 6.70
CA SER A 27 29.15 -13.99 8.10
C SER A 27 28.41 -12.65 8.27
N ASP A 28 28.20 -11.89 7.19
CA ASP A 28 27.49 -10.59 7.25
C ASP A 28 26.02 -10.65 6.78
N TRP A 29 25.46 -11.85 6.59
CA TRP A 29 23.99 -12.00 6.66
C TRP A 29 23.61 -12.21 8.14
N GLU A 30 23.92 -11.23 8.97
CA GLU A 30 23.03 -10.94 10.09
C GLU A 30 21.81 -10.30 9.47
N GLY A 31 20.86 -11.17 9.11
CA GLY A 31 19.54 -10.74 8.70
C GLY A 31 19.04 -9.84 9.81
N ALA A 32 19.04 -8.53 9.56
CA ALA A 32 18.41 -7.56 10.42
C ALA A 32 17.04 -8.14 10.72
N ALA A 33 16.85 -8.59 11.97
CA ALA A 33 15.56 -9.08 12.41
C ALA A 33 14.57 -8.00 11.99
N PRO A 34 13.53 -8.31 11.18
CA PRO A 34 12.63 -7.29 10.70
C PRO A 34 12.15 -6.55 11.94
N THR A 35 12.55 -5.29 12.08
CA THR A 35 12.02 -4.40 13.11
C THR A 35 10.52 -4.59 13.05
N ARG A 36 9.92 -5.09 14.14
CA ARG A 36 8.46 -5.27 14.20
C ARG A 36 7.86 -3.96 13.76
N ARG A 37 7.37 -3.89 12.53
CA ARG A 37 6.71 -2.69 12.03
C ARG A 37 5.48 -2.58 12.91
N HIS A 38 5.39 -1.47 13.64
CA HIS A 38 4.21 -1.19 14.45
C HIS A 38 2.99 -1.20 13.52
N ALA A 39 1.84 -1.62 14.05
CA ALA A 39 0.61 -1.56 13.28
C ALA A 39 0.37 -0.10 12.84
N PRO A 40 -0.03 0.14 11.58
CA PRO A 40 -0.44 1.44 11.08
C PRO A 40 -1.37 2.20 12.03
N GLN A 41 -1.03 3.45 12.33
CA GLN A 41 -1.83 4.32 13.21
C GLN A 41 -2.61 5.37 12.42
N LEU A 42 -3.79 5.70 12.95
CA LEU A 42 -4.54 6.89 12.55
C LEU A 42 -4.16 8.06 13.48
N ILE A 43 -3.46 9.04 12.93
CA ILE A 43 -3.04 10.26 13.60
C ILE A 43 -4.07 11.34 13.31
N VAL A 44 -4.84 11.71 14.33
CA VAL A 44 -5.92 12.71 14.21
C VAL A 44 -5.38 14.06 14.65
N ASP A 45 -5.57 15.11 13.84
CA ASP A 45 -5.14 16.46 14.20
C ASP A 45 -6.25 17.27 14.91
N ASP A 46 -5.89 18.46 15.39
CA ASP A 46 -6.77 19.32 16.20
C ASP A 46 -7.97 19.90 15.42
N SER A 47 -8.01 19.76 14.09
CA SER A 47 -9.14 20.21 13.27
C SER A 47 -10.34 19.27 13.33
N VAL A 48 -10.12 18.02 13.76
CA VAL A 48 -11.11 16.95 13.73
C VAL A 48 -11.98 17.00 14.99
N GLY A 49 -13.29 17.16 14.80
CA GLY A 49 -14.27 17.07 15.89
C GLY A 49 -14.37 15.66 16.47
N ALA A 50 -14.79 15.57 17.74
CA ALA A 50 -14.86 14.29 18.47
C ALA A 50 -15.80 13.24 17.82
N ASP A 51 -16.85 13.70 17.12
CA ASP A 51 -17.78 12.86 16.38
C ASP A 51 -17.12 12.23 15.13
N LEU A 52 -16.40 13.03 14.34
CA LEU A 52 -15.62 12.54 13.21
C LEU A 52 -14.46 11.65 13.67
N GLU A 53 -13.77 12.00 14.76
CA GLU A 53 -12.71 11.15 15.32
C GLU A 53 -13.23 9.77 15.70
N ALA A 54 -14.36 9.69 16.41
CA ALA A 54 -14.97 8.42 16.80
C ALA A 54 -15.30 7.55 15.57
N LEU A 55 -15.96 8.14 14.57
CA LEU A 55 -16.28 7.48 13.31
C LEU A 55 -15.02 6.99 12.57
N ALA A 56 -14.00 7.84 12.48
CA ALA A 56 -12.76 7.53 11.78
C ALA A 56 -11.99 6.39 12.48
N ARG A 57 -11.92 6.37 13.81
CA ARG A 57 -11.25 5.29 14.56
C ARG A 57 -11.93 3.95 14.39
N GLU A 58 -13.26 3.91 14.45
CA GLU A 58 -14.02 2.69 14.19
C GLU A 58 -13.81 2.18 12.76
N THR A 59 -13.87 3.09 11.79
CA THR A 59 -13.68 2.77 10.37
C THR A 59 -12.25 2.32 10.08
N TRP A 60 -11.25 2.95 10.69
CA TRP A 60 -9.86 2.53 10.61
C TRP A 60 -9.65 1.12 11.15
N GLY A 61 -10.31 0.77 12.26
CA GLY A 61 -10.30 -0.60 12.79
C GLY A 61 -10.77 -1.64 11.77
N ARG A 62 -11.88 -1.37 11.07
CA ARG A 62 -12.39 -2.21 9.98
C ARG A 62 -11.38 -2.31 8.82
N PHE A 63 -10.83 -1.17 8.41
CA PHE A 63 -9.83 -1.08 7.35
C PHE A 63 -8.56 -1.90 7.65
N LEU A 64 -8.06 -1.82 8.88
CA LEU A 64 -6.90 -2.59 9.33
C LEU A 64 -7.18 -4.10 9.36
N VAL A 65 -8.38 -4.51 9.75
CA VAL A 65 -8.78 -5.93 9.71
C VAL A 65 -8.77 -6.43 8.26
N PHE A 66 -9.29 -5.64 7.32
CA PHE A 66 -9.30 -5.97 5.90
C PHE A 66 -7.87 -6.14 5.34
N PHE A 67 -6.98 -5.18 5.60
CA PHE A 67 -5.59 -5.20 5.13
C PHE A 67 -4.60 -5.90 6.07
N ARG A 68 -5.05 -6.87 6.89
CA ARG A 68 -4.21 -7.52 7.91
C ARG A 68 -2.87 -8.05 7.36
N ALA A 69 -2.86 -8.65 6.18
CA ALA A 69 -1.65 -9.19 5.57
C ALA A 69 -0.72 -8.12 4.98
N ARG A 70 -1.20 -6.87 4.86
CA ARG A 70 -0.51 -5.74 4.22
C ARG A 70 -0.16 -4.60 5.20
N GLN A 71 -0.57 -4.69 6.47
CA GLN A 71 -0.25 -3.66 7.49
C GLN A 71 1.24 -3.33 7.59
N GLY A 72 2.12 -4.28 7.23
CA GLY A 72 3.56 -4.05 7.22
C GLY A 72 4.05 -3.06 6.16
N CYS A 73 3.25 -2.59 5.20
CA CYS A 73 3.78 -1.81 4.06
C CYS A 73 3.23 -0.39 3.89
N PHE A 74 2.15 0.04 4.55
CA PHE A 74 1.59 1.37 4.31
C PHE A 74 1.82 2.42 5.42
N GLY A 75 2.13 1.99 6.65
CA GLY A 75 2.51 2.93 7.72
C GLY A 75 1.36 3.80 8.23
N ASP A 76 1.68 4.88 8.94
CA ASP A 76 0.70 5.75 9.58
C ASP A 76 0.05 6.73 8.59
N VAL A 77 -1.19 7.11 8.87
CA VAL A 77 -1.95 8.10 8.11
C VAL A 77 -2.47 9.21 9.01
N ARG A 78 -2.42 10.45 8.53
CA ARG A 78 -2.97 11.62 9.20
C ARG A 78 -4.39 11.91 8.73
N LEU A 79 -5.23 12.41 9.64
CA LEU A 79 -6.57 12.89 9.33
C LEU A 79 -6.68 14.37 9.65
N HIS A 80 -7.09 15.14 8.65
CA HIS A 80 -7.41 16.55 8.71
C HIS A 80 -8.87 16.79 8.29
N ALA A 81 -9.54 17.74 8.90
CA ALA A 81 -10.90 18.16 8.55
C ALA A 81 -10.90 19.60 8.00
N ALA A 82 -11.50 19.78 6.82
CA ALA A 82 -11.60 21.08 6.16
C ALA A 82 -13.06 21.41 5.83
N ARG A 83 -13.42 22.70 5.82
CA ARG A 83 -14.78 23.13 5.43
C ARG A 83 -14.95 23.27 3.91
N ALA A 84 -13.86 23.55 3.21
CA ALA A 84 -13.85 23.79 1.78
C ALA A 84 -12.76 22.94 1.13
N LEU A 85 -13.18 22.12 0.18
CA LEU A 85 -12.37 21.28 -0.70
C LEU A 85 -13.08 21.23 -2.05
N ASP A 86 -12.32 21.01 -3.13
CA ASP A 86 -12.87 20.85 -4.48
C ASP A 86 -13.58 19.48 -4.65
N SER A 87 -13.30 18.54 -3.74
CA SER A 87 -13.87 17.20 -3.63
C SER A 87 -14.33 16.92 -2.20
N ARG A 88 -14.96 15.76 -1.95
CA ARG A 88 -15.40 15.37 -0.59
C ARG A 88 -14.22 15.04 0.34
N ALA A 89 -13.12 14.58 -0.22
CA ALA A 89 -11.88 14.32 0.47
C ALA A 89 -10.71 14.28 -0.53
N GLY A 90 -9.49 14.25 -0.02
CA GLY A 90 -8.30 14.03 -0.82
C GLY A 90 -7.13 13.52 0.03
N TYR A 91 -6.28 12.72 -0.59
CA TYR A 91 -5.05 12.22 -0.01
C TYR A 91 -3.82 12.95 -0.56
N ASP A 92 -3.00 13.50 0.33
CA ASP A 92 -1.67 14.02 0.01
C ASP A 92 -0.59 12.97 0.31
N PRO A 93 0.09 12.41 -0.71
CA PRO A 93 1.15 11.42 -0.51
C PRO A 93 2.41 11.98 0.14
N ALA A 94 2.68 13.28 0.02
CA ALA A 94 3.90 13.89 0.57
C ALA A 94 3.85 13.96 2.10
N SER A 95 2.67 14.22 2.67
CA SER A 95 2.46 14.30 4.12
C SER A 95 1.75 13.07 4.72
N ALA A 96 1.32 12.13 3.87
CA ALA A 96 0.45 11.01 4.23
C ALA A 96 -0.82 11.49 4.97
N THR A 97 -1.47 12.52 4.44
CA THR A 97 -2.63 13.16 5.06
C THR A 97 -3.87 12.95 4.22
N VAL A 98 -4.91 12.39 4.84
CA VAL A 98 -6.28 12.43 4.33
C VAL A 98 -6.95 13.70 4.85
N THR A 99 -7.42 14.54 3.96
CA THR A 99 -8.26 15.70 4.29
C THR A 99 -9.69 15.40 3.89
N VAL A 100 -10.64 15.51 4.81
CA VAL A 100 -12.07 15.28 4.55
C VAL A 100 -12.88 16.56 4.70
N GLN A 101 -13.83 16.78 3.80
CA GLN A 101 -14.74 17.91 3.86
C GLN A 101 -15.80 17.70 4.94
N VAL A 102 -15.96 18.69 5.82
CA VAL A 102 -16.97 18.72 6.88
C VAL A 102 -17.86 19.97 6.77
N PRO A 103 -19.16 19.88 7.11
CA PRO A 103 -19.86 18.68 7.61
C PRO A 103 -20.20 17.66 6.50
N GLY A 104 -20.35 16.40 6.89
CA GLY A 104 -20.84 15.31 6.04
C GLY A 104 -21.73 14.35 6.84
N THR A 105 -22.50 13.49 6.16
CA THR A 105 -23.22 12.40 6.85
C THR A 105 -22.24 11.29 7.22
N PRO A 106 -22.54 10.43 8.21
CA PRO A 106 -21.66 9.30 8.56
C PRO A 106 -21.28 8.44 7.34
N ALA A 107 -22.27 8.03 6.54
CA ALA A 107 -22.06 7.24 5.32
C ALA A 107 -21.13 7.93 4.30
N MET A 108 -21.24 9.26 4.14
CA MET A 108 -20.36 10.02 3.26
C MET A 108 -18.93 10.07 3.79
N LEU A 109 -18.77 10.29 5.09
CA LEU A 109 -17.46 10.41 5.73
C LEU A 109 -16.75 9.05 5.77
N GLU A 110 -17.45 7.96 6.10
CA GLU A 110 -16.88 6.60 6.05
C GLU A 110 -16.42 6.24 4.64
N SER A 111 -17.26 6.48 3.63
CA SER A 111 -16.91 6.18 2.24
C SER A 111 -15.71 7.00 1.78
N ALA A 112 -15.67 8.29 2.10
CA ALA A 112 -14.55 9.16 1.73
C ALA A 112 -13.26 8.75 2.46
N LEU A 113 -13.31 8.45 3.75
CA LEU A 113 -12.14 8.00 4.51
C LEU A 113 -11.56 6.71 3.94
N VAL A 114 -12.41 5.70 3.70
CA VAL A 114 -11.94 4.42 3.15
C VAL A 114 -11.37 4.58 1.74
N HIS A 115 -11.99 5.41 0.91
CA HIS A 115 -11.50 5.75 -0.42
C HIS A 115 -10.09 6.35 -0.35
N GLU A 116 -9.90 7.41 0.44
CA GLU A 116 -8.58 8.06 0.54
C GLU A 116 -7.52 7.18 1.23
N TRP A 117 -7.92 6.33 2.19
CA TRP A 117 -7.00 5.35 2.77
C TRP A 117 -6.59 4.26 1.78
N ALA A 118 -7.42 3.92 0.80
CA ALA A 118 -7.00 3.04 -0.30
C ALA A 118 -5.84 3.68 -1.08
N HIS A 119 -5.93 4.98 -1.39
CA HIS A 119 -4.81 5.70 -2.01
C HIS A 119 -3.58 5.77 -1.11
N HIS A 120 -3.76 5.90 0.21
CA HIS A 120 -2.65 5.79 1.15
C HIS A 120 -1.93 4.43 1.03
N VAL A 121 -2.67 3.31 1.00
CA VAL A 121 -2.10 1.98 0.77
C VAL A 121 -1.38 1.93 -0.59
N GLU A 122 -2.03 2.43 -1.64
CA GLU A 122 -1.48 2.46 -2.99
C GLU A 122 -0.13 3.19 -3.09
N PHE A 123 -0.01 4.35 -2.44
CA PHE A 123 1.20 5.17 -2.47
C PHE A 123 2.31 4.62 -1.57
N GLN A 124 1.97 4.10 -0.39
CA GLN A 124 2.96 3.73 0.62
C GLN A 124 3.39 2.26 0.50
N CYS A 125 2.52 1.37 0.03
CA CYS A 125 2.80 -0.05 -0.06
C CYS A 125 3.38 -0.44 -1.43
N ASN A 126 4.69 -0.65 -1.52
CA ASN A 126 5.33 -1.14 -2.76
C ASN A 126 4.72 -2.46 -3.30
N ALA A 127 4.23 -3.34 -2.41
CA ALA A 127 3.58 -4.58 -2.81
C ALA A 127 2.24 -4.36 -3.53
N HIS A 128 1.66 -3.17 -3.46
CA HIS A 128 0.45 -2.83 -4.21
C HIS A 128 0.66 -2.93 -5.73
N GLN A 129 1.90 -2.75 -6.23
CA GLN A 129 2.18 -2.88 -7.66
C GLN A 129 1.84 -4.27 -8.21
N SER A 130 1.93 -5.33 -7.40
CA SER A 130 1.60 -6.70 -7.84
C SER A 130 0.09 -6.94 -8.02
N LEU A 131 -0.77 -6.11 -7.39
CA LEU A 131 -2.22 -6.17 -7.53
C LEU A 131 -2.67 -5.74 -8.94
N ARG A 132 -1.99 -4.74 -9.50
CA ARG A 132 -2.48 -3.96 -10.65
C ARG A 132 -2.82 -4.81 -11.88
N PRO A 133 -1.98 -5.76 -12.33
CA PRO A 133 -2.31 -6.55 -13.53
C PRO A 133 -3.58 -7.40 -13.36
N ALA A 134 -3.74 -8.03 -12.19
CA ALA A 134 -4.93 -8.82 -11.89
C ALA A 134 -6.18 -7.95 -11.76
N PHE A 135 -6.03 -6.77 -11.16
CA PHE A 135 -7.12 -5.80 -11.02
C PHE A 135 -7.60 -5.29 -12.38
N LEU A 136 -6.68 -4.88 -13.27
CA LEU A 136 -7.01 -4.44 -14.63
C LEU A 136 -7.76 -5.53 -15.40
N ALA A 137 -7.28 -6.77 -15.35
CA ALA A 137 -7.93 -7.90 -16.01
C ALA A 137 -9.35 -8.15 -15.45
N ALA A 138 -9.52 -8.12 -14.12
CA ALA A 138 -10.81 -8.31 -13.47
C ALA A 138 -11.81 -7.18 -13.76
N GLN A 139 -11.29 -5.98 -14.00
CA GLN A 139 -12.07 -4.80 -14.36
C GLN A 139 -12.35 -4.71 -15.88
N GLY A 140 -11.81 -5.64 -16.68
CA GLY A 140 -11.98 -5.68 -18.13
C GLY A 140 -11.19 -4.59 -18.86
N LEU A 141 -10.12 -4.07 -18.25
CA LEU A 141 -9.28 -3.03 -18.81
C LEU A 141 -8.08 -3.63 -19.56
N PRO A 142 -7.59 -2.96 -20.63
CA PRO A 142 -6.32 -3.32 -21.26
C PRO A 142 -5.15 -3.39 -20.27
N ALA A 143 -4.25 -4.34 -20.45
CA ALA A 143 -3.12 -4.56 -19.55
C ALA A 143 -2.12 -3.40 -19.51
N ASP A 144 -2.11 -2.56 -20.54
CA ASP A 144 -1.30 -1.35 -20.68
C ASP A 144 -2.04 -0.08 -20.22
N THR A 145 -3.26 -0.20 -19.68
CA THR A 145 -4.00 0.95 -19.14
C THR A 145 -3.17 1.61 -18.03
N PRO A 146 -2.83 2.92 -18.16
CA PRO A 146 -2.11 3.63 -17.12
C PRO A 146 -2.90 3.59 -15.81
N TRP A 147 -2.23 3.19 -14.73
CA TRP A 147 -2.86 3.09 -13.42
C TRP A 147 -3.35 4.46 -12.90
N ARG A 148 -2.57 5.49 -13.20
CA ARG A 148 -2.84 6.92 -12.99
C ARG A 148 -2.37 7.69 -14.24
N PRO A 149 -2.83 8.93 -14.44
CA PRO A 149 -2.27 9.80 -15.46
C PRO A 149 -0.75 9.99 -15.26
N GLU A 150 -0.01 10.09 -16.35
CA GLU A 150 1.38 10.55 -16.29
C GLU A 150 1.41 12.02 -15.83
N GLU A 151 2.29 12.34 -14.88
CA GLU A 151 2.43 13.72 -14.41
C GLU A 151 3.29 14.56 -15.38
N PRO A 152 2.92 15.83 -15.64
CA PRO A 152 1.71 16.49 -15.16
C PRO A 152 0.48 16.07 -15.99
N ALA A 153 -0.61 15.71 -15.31
CA ALA A 153 -1.87 15.42 -15.97
C ALA A 153 -2.38 16.69 -16.69
N PRO A 154 -2.73 16.63 -17.99
CA PRO A 154 -3.35 17.76 -18.67
C PRO A 154 -4.65 18.16 -17.96
N PRO A 155 -4.98 19.47 -17.94
CA PRO A 155 -6.15 19.96 -17.21
C PRO A 155 -7.42 19.34 -17.81
N THR A 156 -8.05 18.44 -17.05
CA THR A 156 -9.48 18.06 -17.12
C THR A 156 -9.99 17.20 -18.29
N THR A 157 -9.17 16.56 -19.12
CA THR A 157 -9.72 15.78 -20.27
C THR A 157 -10.04 14.32 -20.00
N GLY A 158 -9.75 13.79 -18.80
CA GLY A 158 -10.10 12.42 -18.41
C GLY A 158 -11.30 12.38 -17.47
N ASP A 159 -12.23 11.48 -17.73
CA ASP A 159 -13.19 11.05 -16.71
C ASP A 159 -12.40 10.36 -15.59
N TRP A 160 -12.13 11.08 -14.49
CA TRP A 160 -11.40 10.53 -13.34
C TRP A 160 -11.98 9.18 -12.90
N SER A 161 -13.30 9.00 -13.04
CA SER A 161 -13.96 7.74 -12.69
C SER A 161 -13.56 6.53 -13.54
N ALA A 162 -12.89 6.76 -14.68
CA ALA A 162 -12.35 5.72 -15.55
C ALA A 162 -10.93 5.29 -15.15
N LEU A 163 -10.26 5.98 -14.22
CA LEU A 163 -8.90 5.65 -13.82
C LEU A 163 -8.87 4.35 -12.98
N PRO A 164 -7.93 3.42 -13.24
CA PRO A 164 -7.79 2.21 -12.43
C PRO A 164 -7.55 2.49 -10.94
N SER A 165 -6.79 3.54 -10.61
CA SER A 165 -6.55 3.96 -9.22
C SER A 165 -7.86 4.33 -8.49
N GLU A 166 -8.77 5.04 -9.15
CA GLU A 166 -10.09 5.44 -8.60
C GLU A 166 -11.02 4.22 -8.47
N GLN A 167 -11.01 3.34 -9.47
CA GLN A 167 -11.76 2.08 -9.43
C GLN A 167 -11.28 1.16 -8.31
N TYR A 168 -9.97 1.13 -8.06
CA TYR A 168 -9.40 0.42 -6.92
C TYR A 168 -9.88 1.00 -5.59
N ALA A 169 -9.84 2.31 -5.42
CA ALA A 169 -10.28 2.95 -4.18
C ALA A 169 -11.76 2.64 -3.90
N GLU A 170 -12.62 2.68 -4.92
CA GLU A 170 -14.03 2.32 -4.78
C GLU A 170 -14.26 0.82 -4.55
N ALA A 171 -13.41 -0.05 -5.11
CA ALA A 171 -13.44 -1.49 -4.80
C ALA A 171 -13.09 -1.77 -3.33
N VAL A 172 -12.14 -1.00 -2.77
CA VAL A 172 -11.81 -1.07 -1.34
C VAL A 172 -12.97 -0.57 -0.47
N VAL A 173 -13.66 0.51 -0.87
CA VAL A 173 -14.89 0.98 -0.19
C VAL A 173 -15.92 -0.14 -0.14
N GLU A 174 -16.19 -0.78 -1.29
CA GLU A 174 -17.17 -1.87 -1.37
C GLU A 174 -16.79 -3.05 -0.46
N ALA A 175 -15.51 -3.46 -0.47
CA ALA A 175 -15.03 -4.58 0.31
C ALA A 175 -15.01 -4.32 1.83
N VAL A 176 -14.60 -3.12 2.26
CA VAL A 176 -14.47 -2.77 3.68
C VAL A 176 -15.82 -2.48 4.32
N LEU A 177 -16.73 -1.81 3.59
CA LEU A 177 -18.03 -1.40 4.10
C LEU A 177 -19.15 -2.40 3.79
N GLY A 178 -18.86 -3.47 3.03
CA GLY A 178 -19.85 -4.47 2.62
C GLY A 178 -20.84 -3.95 1.57
N GLY A 179 -20.44 -2.94 0.80
CA GLY A 179 -21.26 -2.25 -0.18
C GLY A 179 -20.81 -0.81 -0.41
N ARG A 180 -21.51 -0.10 -1.29
CA ARG A 180 -21.23 1.31 -1.61
C ARG A 180 -22.34 2.20 -1.03
N PRO A 181 -22.17 2.74 0.19
CA PRO A 181 -23.22 3.50 0.87
C PRO A 181 -23.51 4.83 0.18
N VAL A 182 -22.57 5.33 -0.64
CA VAL A 182 -22.75 6.53 -1.46
C VAL A 182 -22.52 6.19 -2.93
N PRO A 183 -23.50 6.43 -3.82
CA PRO A 183 -23.31 6.24 -5.24
C PRO A 183 -22.22 7.16 -5.81
N THR A 184 -21.35 6.61 -6.65
CA THR A 184 -20.39 7.36 -7.47
C THR A 184 -20.46 6.88 -8.92
N TRP A 185 -19.91 7.66 -9.84
CA TRP A 185 -19.87 7.30 -11.27
C TRP A 185 -18.85 6.22 -11.59
N VAL A 186 -17.97 5.90 -10.64
CA VAL A 186 -16.95 4.86 -10.78
C VAL A 186 -17.63 3.49 -10.89
N ARG A 187 -17.28 2.76 -11.95
CA ARG A 187 -17.75 1.39 -12.16
C ARG A 187 -16.73 0.43 -11.57
N VAL A 188 -17.19 -0.48 -10.74
CA VAL A 188 -16.37 -1.54 -10.14
C VAL A 188 -17.02 -2.88 -10.49
N SER A 189 -16.24 -3.83 -11.00
CA SER A 189 -16.73 -5.19 -11.22
C SER A 189 -16.65 -6.01 -9.93
N PRO A 190 -17.58 -6.96 -9.70
CA PRO A 190 -17.47 -7.88 -8.56
C PRO A 190 -16.14 -8.68 -8.54
N GLN A 191 -15.59 -8.97 -9.72
CA GLN A 191 -14.31 -9.65 -9.86
C GLN A 191 -13.15 -8.77 -9.39
N ALA A 192 -13.21 -7.45 -9.63
CA ALA A 192 -12.20 -6.51 -9.16
C ALA A 192 -12.20 -6.42 -7.63
N VAL A 193 -13.39 -6.41 -7.00
CA VAL A 193 -13.53 -6.50 -5.53
C VAL A 193 -12.88 -7.78 -5.00
N ALA A 194 -13.18 -8.94 -5.61
CA ALA A 194 -12.60 -10.22 -5.20
C ALA A 194 -11.06 -10.25 -5.32
N VAL A 195 -10.50 -9.59 -6.33
CA VAL A 195 -9.04 -9.45 -6.50
C VAL A 195 -8.43 -8.59 -5.38
N VAL A 196 -9.09 -7.49 -4.98
CA VAL A 196 -8.67 -6.67 -3.84
C VAL A 196 -8.73 -7.47 -2.53
N GLU A 197 -9.78 -8.24 -2.30
CA GLU A 197 -9.93 -9.11 -1.11
C GLU A 197 -8.83 -10.18 -1.03
N ALA A 198 -8.58 -10.88 -2.15
CA ALA A 198 -7.51 -11.87 -2.25
C ALA A 198 -6.15 -11.25 -1.92
N TRP A 199 -5.85 -10.10 -2.53
CA TRP A 199 -4.60 -9.40 -2.27
C TRP A 199 -4.49 -8.90 -0.84
N ALA A 200 -5.53 -8.28 -0.28
CA ALA A 200 -5.54 -7.76 1.08
C ALA A 200 -5.33 -8.86 2.14
N SER A 201 -5.78 -10.08 1.84
CA SER A 201 -5.59 -11.28 2.67
C SER A 201 -4.26 -12.01 2.46
N GLY A 202 -3.41 -11.55 1.53
CA GLY A 202 -2.06 -12.07 1.32
C GLY A 202 -1.90 -13.05 0.16
N HIS A 203 -2.93 -13.22 -0.67
CA HIS A 203 -2.91 -14.07 -1.86
C HIS A 203 -2.54 -13.29 -3.13
#